data_AF-A0A9N7VYB8-F1
#
_entry.id   AF-A0A9N7VYB8-F1
#
_cell.length_a   1.000
_cell.length_b   1.000
_cell.length_c   1.000
_cell.angle_alpha   90.00
_cell.angle_beta   90.00
_cell.angle_gamma   90.00
#
_symmetry.space_group_name_H-M   'P 1'
#
loop_
_entity.id
_entity.type
_entity.pdbx_description
1 polymer ?
#
loop_
_entity_poly.entity_id
_entity_poly.type
_entity_poly.pdbx_seq_one_letter_code
_entity_poly.pdbx_strand_id
1 'polypeptide(L)' 'MKIFCLILLCHGSLQLQCDKKQITAHIGGEFILSCKYDTKHFLYSKKYWCRGESRNTCTILVHSETISVKSQADPSS' A
#
# COMPACT_ATOMS: atom_id res chain seq x y z
N MET A 1 -8.07 27.39 -24.05
CA MET A 1 -7.79 27.44 -22.59
C MET A 1 -8.73 26.60 -21.71
N LYS A 2 -9.75 25.91 -22.25
CA LYS A 2 -10.63 25.01 -21.47
C LYS A 2 -10.14 23.55 -21.43
N ILE A 3 -9.48 23.10 -22.51
CA ILE A 3 -8.92 21.74 -22.61
C ILE A 3 -7.80 21.47 -21.60
N PHE A 4 -6.88 22.42 -21.37
CA PHE A 4 -5.80 22.24 -20.40
C PHE A 4 -6.31 22.07 -18.95
N CYS A 5 -7.44 22.68 -18.59
CA CYS A 5 -8.07 22.53 -17.28
C CYS A 5 -8.64 21.11 -17.08
N LEU A 6 -9.21 20.51 -18.13
CA LEU A 6 -9.74 19.15 -18.10
C LEU A 6 -8.64 18.09 -17.99
N ILE A 7 -7.47 18.34 -18.57
CA ILE A 7 -6.31 17.44 -18.48
C ILE A 7 -5.73 17.45 -17.05
N LEU A 8 -5.71 18.60 -16.37
CA LEU A 8 -5.25 18.71 -14.98
C LEU A 8 -6.12 17.94 -13.97
N LEU A 9 -7.43 17.84 -14.22
CA LEU A 9 -8.39 17.09 -13.40
C LEU A 9 -8.29 15.56 -13.60
N CYS A 10 -7.70 15.12 -14.71
CA CYS A 10 -7.56 13.72 -15.10
C CYS A 10 -6.18 13.12 -14.80
N HIS A 11 -5.34 13.77 -13.99
CA HIS A 11 -4.22 13.08 -13.32
C HIS A 11 -4.77 12.13 -12.25
N GLY A 12 -5.62 11.18 -12.68
CA GLY A 12 -6.08 10.06 -11.89
C GLY A 12 -4.87 9.18 -11.65
N SER A 13 -4.28 9.32 -10.47
CA SER A 13 -3.33 8.35 -9.94
C SER A 13 -3.92 6.95 -10.10
N LEU A 14 -3.19 6.05 -10.78
CA LEU A 14 -3.59 4.66 -10.99
C LEU A 14 -3.45 3.88 -9.67
N GLN A 15 -4.29 4.22 -8.70
CA GLN A 15 -4.32 3.55 -7.39
C GLN A 15 -5.32 2.40 -7.44
N LEU A 16 -4.80 1.18 -7.36
CA LEU A 16 -5.58 -0.03 -7.18
C LEU A 16 -6.05 -0.10 -5.72
N GLN A 17 -7.22 -0.69 -5.50
CA GLN A 17 -7.84 -0.80 -4.17
C GLN A 17 -8.03 -2.29 -3.80
N CYS A 18 -7.90 -2.60 -2.51
CA CYS A 18 -7.94 -3.98 -2.00
C CYS A 18 -9.35 -4.53 -1.75
N ASP A 19 -10.38 -3.79 -2.14
CA ASP A 19 -11.77 -4.24 -2.18
C ASP A 19 -12.08 -5.09 -3.43
N LYS A 20 -11.16 -5.13 -4.39
CA LYS A 20 -11.28 -5.94 -5.61
C LYS A 20 -10.71 -7.34 -5.42
N LYS A 21 -11.46 -8.35 -5.89
CA LYS A 21 -11.01 -9.76 -5.92
C LYS A 21 -9.92 -10.03 -6.96
N GLN A 22 -9.82 -9.19 -8.00
CA GLN A 22 -8.86 -9.34 -9.07
C GLN A 22 -8.27 -7.97 -9.45
N ILE A 23 -6.96 -7.96 -9.65
CA ILE A 23 -6.17 -6.78 -10.00
C ILE A 23 -5.30 -7.17 -11.20
N THR A 24 -5.23 -6.29 -12.20
CA THR A 24 -4.36 -6.45 -13.37
C THR A 24 -3.30 -5.37 -13.36
N ALA A 25 -2.05 -5.76 -13.59
CA ALA A 25 -0.90 -4.84 -13.65
C ALA A 25 0.03 -5.25 -14.80
N HIS A 26 0.86 -4.32 -15.26
CA HIS A 26 1.84 -4.57 -16.32
C HIS A 26 3.09 -5.24 -15.76
N ILE A 27 3.60 -6.24 -16.48
CA ILE A 27 4.87 -6.90 -16.12
C ILE A 27 6.00 -5.86 -16.21
N GLY A 28 6.80 -5.76 -15.14
CA GLY A 28 7.89 -4.79 -15.03
C GLY A 28 7.43 -3.35 -14.72
N GLY A 29 6.13 -3.09 -14.67
CA GLY A 29 5.58 -1.79 -14.27
C GLY A 29 5.40 -1.67 -12.76
N GLU A 30 5.54 -0.45 -12.24
CA GLU A 30 5.16 -0.13 -10.87
C GLU A 30 3.64 0.11 -10.76
N PHE A 31 3.07 -0.26 -9.62
CA PHE A 31 1.70 0.07 -9.28
C PHE A 31 1.56 0.35 -7.79
N ILE A 32 0.52 1.10 -7.42
CA ILE A 32 0.19 1.39 -6.02
C ILE A 32 -1.11 0.66 -5.68
N LEU A 33 -1.06 -0.16 -4.62
CA LEU A 33 -2.22 -0.86 -4.08
C LEU A 33 -2.55 -0.33 -2.68
N SER A 34 -3.70 0.31 -2.56
CA SER A 34 -4.19 0.97 -1.35
C SER A 34 -5.23 0.08 -0.65
N CYS A 35 -4.90 -0.40 0.55
CA CYS A 35 -5.84 -1.12 1.41
C CYS A 35 -6.21 -0.25 2.62
N LYS A 36 -7.48 0.18 2.71
CA LYS A 36 -7.99 0.79 3.94
C LYS A 36 -8.25 -0.30 4.98
N TYR A 37 -7.95 0.00 6.24
CA TYR A 37 -8.25 -0.87 7.37
C TYR A 37 -8.93 -0.04 8.46
N ASP A 38 -9.67 -0.72 9.35
CA ASP A 38 -10.29 -0.06 10.49
C ASP A 38 -9.22 0.35 11.50
N THR A 39 -9.00 1.66 11.62
CA THR A 39 -8.00 2.23 12.51
C THR A 39 -8.38 2.07 13.98
N LYS A 40 -9.66 1.99 14.33
CA LYS A 40 -10.07 1.82 15.74
C LYS A 40 -9.57 0.50 16.32
N HIS A 41 -9.51 -0.54 15.49
CA HIS A 41 -9.12 -1.87 15.92
C HIS A 41 -7.68 -2.23 15.54
N PHE A 42 -7.15 -1.68 14.45
CA PHE A 42 -5.89 -2.15 13.87
C PHE A 42 -4.82 -1.07 13.71
N LEU A 43 -4.93 0.09 14.38
CA LEU A 43 -3.93 1.17 14.27
C LEU A 43 -2.51 0.67 14.54
N TYR A 44 -2.32 -0.06 15.65
CA TYR A 44 -1.01 -0.56 16.10
C TYR A 44 -0.71 -2.00 15.66
N SER A 45 -1.60 -2.62 14.89
CA SER A 45 -1.36 -3.97 14.39
C SER A 45 -0.36 -3.95 13.24
N LYS A 46 0.62 -4.85 13.29
CA LYS A 46 1.54 -5.09 12.17
C LYS A 46 0.74 -5.48 10.92
N LYS A 47 1.04 -4.86 9.79
CA LYS A 47 0.42 -5.14 8.49
C LYS A 47 1.34 -6.06 7.69
N TYR A 48 0.74 -6.91 6.86
CA TYR A 48 1.46 -7.92 6.09
C TYR A 48 0.91 -7.97 4.67
N TRP A 49 1.81 -8.14 3.71
CA TRP A 49 1.47 -8.68 2.40
C TRP A 49 1.83 -10.14 2.41
N CYS A 50 0.86 -10.99 2.08
CA CYS A 50 1.08 -12.42 1.97
C CYS A 50 0.53 -12.98 0.66
N ARG A 51 1.10 -14.10 0.23
CA ARG A 51 0.70 -14.84 -0.96
C ARG A 51 0.19 -16.22 -0.55
N GLY A 52 -1.06 -16.49 -0.89
CA GLY A 52 -1.71 -17.78 -0.63
C GLY A 52 -3.22 -17.66 -0.72
N GLU A 53 -3.90 -18.81 -0.71
CA GLU A 53 -5.36 -18.90 -0.85
C GLU A 53 -6.10 -18.35 0.39
N SER A 54 -5.51 -18.52 1.58
CA SER A 54 -6.11 -18.09 2.84
C SER A 54 -5.13 -17.35 3.72
N ARG A 55 -5.66 -16.55 4.65
CA ARG A 55 -4.88 -15.79 5.64
C ARG A 55 -4.01 -16.68 6.53
N ASN A 56 -4.45 -17.91 6.81
CA ASN A 56 -3.76 -18.81 7.75
C ASN A 56 -2.70 -19.67 7.08
N THR A 57 -2.76 -19.80 5.75
CA THR A 57 -1.85 -20.65 4.96
C THR A 57 -0.95 -19.87 4.03
N CYS A 58 -1.06 -18.54 3.99
CA CYS A 58 -0.27 -17.71 3.10
C CYS A 58 1.18 -17.51 3.58
N THR A 59 2.09 -17.43 2.61
CA THR A 59 3.49 -17.04 2.85
C THR A 59 3.59 -15.52 2.96
N ILE A 60 4.17 -15.01 4.05
CA ILE A 60 4.41 -13.58 4.23
C ILE A 60 5.53 -13.15 3.27
N LEU A 61 5.27 -12.15 2.44
CA LEU A 61 6.24 -11.57 1.50
C LEU A 61 6.92 -10.34 2.06
N VAL A 62 6.14 -9.47 2.72
CA VAL A 62 6.63 -8.25 3.37
C VAL A 62 5.70 -7.90 4.53
N HIS A 63 6.23 -7.15 5.49
CA HIS A 63 5.47 -6.65 6.61
C HIS A 63 5.83 -5.20 6.91
N SER A 64 4.91 -4.48 7.52
CA SER A 64 5.21 -3.14 8.03
C SER A 64 6.22 -3.28 9.17
N GLU A 65 7.26 -2.46 9.16
CA GLU A 65 8.04 -2.24 10.36
C GLU A 65 7.15 -1.63 11.43
N THR A 66 7.31 -2.09 12.66
CA THR A 66 6.70 -1.39 13.80
C THR A 66 7.35 -0.03 13.88
N ILE A 67 6.54 1.05 13.88
CA ILE A 67 7.00 2.37 14.31
C ILE A 67 7.35 2.21 15.80
N SER A 68 8.57 1.76 16.07
CA SER A 68 9.24 2.17 17.29
C SER A 68 9.50 3.64 17.06
N VAL A 69 8.94 4.51 17.89
CA VAL A 69 9.46 5.88 18.01
C VAL A 69 10.87 5.72 18.57
N LYS A 70 11.81 5.38 17.68
CA LYS A 70 13.21 5.39 17.98
C LYS A 70 13.58 6.86 17.84
N SER A 71 13.73 7.52 18.99
CA SER A 71 14.59 8.69 19.07
C SER A 71 15.95 8.26 18.53
N GLN A 72 16.14 8.43 17.23
CA GLN A 72 17.40 8.21 16.55
C GLN A 72 18.32 9.35 17.02
N ALA A 73 19.09 9.09 18.06
CA ALA A 73 20.40 9.70 18.15
C ALA A 73 21.24 9.00 17.07
N ASP A 74 21.62 9.78 16.06
CA ASP A 74 22.75 9.49 15.19
C ASP A 74 23.99 9.20 16.06
N PRO A 75 24.74 8.13 15.75
CA PRO A 75 26.14 8.37 15.50
C PRO A 75 26.58 7.67 14.22
N SER A 76 26.85 8.48 13.20
CA SER A 76 28.02 8.38 12.33
C SER A 76 28.66 6.99 12.20
N SER A 77 28.49 6.41 11.01
CA SER A 77 29.52 5.61 10.34
C SER A 77 29.42 5.83 8.84
#